data_AF-A0A1I7WBW5-F1
#
_entry.id   AF-A0A1I7WBW5-F1
#
_cell.length_a   1.000
_cell.length_b   1.000
_cell.length_c   1.000
_cell.angle_alpha   90.00
_cell.angle_beta   90.00
_cell.angle_gamma   90.00
#
_symmetry.space_group_name_H-M   'P 1'
#
loop_
_entity.id
_entity.type
_entity.pdbx_description
1 polymer ?
#
loop_
_entity_poly.entity_id
_entity_poly.type
_entity_poly.pdbx_seq_one_letter_code
_entity_poly.pdbx_strand_id
1 'polypeptide(L)'
;MEAWDSNGVDVTLLCSEYIRCRTSLMKQQWRCGEGARKLIGRTCRLETHFNVFKRISQRYETDFTQCITREVATNFRTVNKNSIPANCSSVIPKKNEEIDCLISLNASIKRCETLRECCPVIDKCQSTDTPLLLMLKEKRADVIKGTLQCRSNMSAVLKAQVTA
;
A
#
# COMPACT_ATOMS: atom_id res chain seq x y z
N MET A 1 12.66 -32.45 31.82
CA MET A 1 11.68 -32.32 30.73
C MET A 1 10.86 -31.07 31.02
N GLU A 2 11.34 -29.92 30.58
CA GLU A 2 10.61 -28.65 30.74
C GLU A 2 9.56 -28.56 29.63
N ALA A 3 8.30 -28.39 30.02
CA ALA A 3 7.18 -28.21 29.10
C ALA A 3 7.31 -26.81 28.46
N TRP A 4 7.47 -26.78 27.13
CA TRP A 4 7.43 -25.55 26.37
C TRP A 4 5.97 -25.11 26.28
N ASP A 5 5.56 -24.19 27.15
CA ASP A 5 4.27 -23.51 27.04
C ASP A 5 4.22 -22.75 25.70
N SER A 6 3.61 -23.40 24.71
CA SER A 6 3.53 -22.97 23.31
C SER A 6 2.43 -21.92 23.10
N ASN A 7 2.38 -20.90 23.97
CA ASN A 7 1.35 -19.85 23.95
C ASN A 7 1.82 -18.52 23.33
N GLY A 8 3.00 -18.49 22.72
CA GLY A 8 3.50 -17.32 21.98
C GLY A 8 3.17 -17.40 20.49
N VAL A 9 2.78 -16.28 19.88
CA VAL A 9 2.71 -16.14 18.42
C VAL A 9 3.96 -15.42 17.95
N ASP A 10 4.58 -15.94 16.87
CA ASP A 10 5.76 -15.31 16.27
C ASP A 10 5.36 -14.05 15.49
N VAL A 11 5.64 -12.90 16.09
CA VAL A 11 5.38 -11.57 15.51
C VAL A 11 6.22 -11.34 14.26
N THR A 12 7.39 -11.97 14.16
CA THR A 12 8.26 -11.92 12.98
C THR A 12 7.54 -12.46 11.77
N LEU A 13 6.87 -13.60 11.93
CA LEU A 13 6.12 -14.22 10.85
C LEU A 13 4.95 -13.34 10.38
N LEU A 14 4.12 -12.84 11.31
CA LEU A 14 2.96 -12.00 11.00
C LEU A 14 3.36 -10.69 10.31
N CYS A 15 4.38 -10.00 10.82
CA CYS A 15 4.89 -8.78 10.21
C CYS A 15 5.54 -9.03 8.85
N SER A 16 6.22 -10.17 8.66
CA SER A 16 6.79 -10.55 7.36
C SER A 16 5.71 -10.81 6.31
N GLU A 17 4.61 -11.44 6.69
CA GLU A 17 3.46 -11.67 5.80
C GLU A 17 2.76 -10.35 5.46
N TYR A 18 2.64 -9.44 6.42
CA TYR A 18 2.17 -8.08 6.15
C TYR A 18 3.06 -7.36 5.12
N ILE A 19 4.38 -7.36 5.31
CA ILE A 19 5.35 -6.74 4.38
C ILE A 19 5.19 -7.32 2.97
N ARG A 20 5.10 -8.66 2.85
CA ARG A 20 4.88 -9.35 1.58
C ARG A 20 3.56 -8.95 0.93
N CYS A 21 2.48 -8.90 1.71
CA CYS A 21 1.16 -8.47 1.25
C CYS A 21 1.23 -7.04 0.71
N ARG A 22 1.73 -6.09 1.51
CA ARG A 22 1.83 -4.67 1.17
C ARG A 22 2.67 -4.43 -0.07
N THR A 23 3.81 -5.09 -0.18
CA THR A 23 4.68 -5.02 -1.37
C THR A 23 3.95 -5.50 -2.63
N SER A 24 3.21 -6.61 -2.51
CA SER A 24 2.44 -7.17 -3.62
C SER A 24 1.27 -6.27 -4.01
N LEU A 25 0.54 -5.74 -3.03
CA LEU A 25 -0.54 -4.78 -3.21
C LEU A 25 -0.05 -3.53 -3.95
N MET A 26 1.07 -2.96 -3.53
CA MET A 26 1.67 -1.80 -4.20
C MET A 26 2.00 -2.10 -5.66
N LYS A 27 2.66 -3.23 -5.95
CA LYS A 27 2.93 -3.65 -7.33
C LYS A 27 1.65 -3.79 -8.14
N GLN A 28 0.61 -4.39 -7.57
CA GLN A 28 -0.68 -4.57 -8.22
C GLN A 28 -1.38 -3.23 -8.50
N GLN A 29 -1.43 -2.31 -7.54
CA GLN A 29 -1.96 -0.95 -7.73
C GLN A 29 -1.26 -0.21 -8.88
N TRP A 30 0.07 -0.37 -8.97
CA TRP A 30 0.86 0.21 -10.05
C TRP A 30 0.60 -0.43 -11.41
N ARG A 31 0.32 -1.74 -11.46
CA ARG A 31 -0.04 -2.45 -12.70
C ARG A 31 -1.46 -2.13 -13.15
N CYS A 32 -2.46 -2.22 -12.27
CA CYS A 32 -3.87 -2.01 -12.64
C CYS A 32 -4.15 -0.63 -13.23
N GLY A 33 -3.49 0.42 -12.71
CA GLY A 33 -3.64 1.78 -13.23
C GLY A 33 -2.62 2.19 -14.30
N GLU A 34 -1.77 1.29 -14.81
CA GLU A 34 -0.69 1.66 -15.73
C GLU A 34 -1.22 2.25 -17.05
N GLY A 35 -2.18 1.59 -17.68
CA GLY A 35 -2.78 2.06 -18.92
C GLY A 35 -3.42 3.44 -18.78
N ALA A 36 -4.24 3.62 -17.74
CA ALA A 36 -4.86 4.90 -17.42
C ALA A 36 -3.82 6.00 -17.16
N ARG A 37 -2.78 5.72 -16.38
CA ARG A 37 -1.70 6.67 -16.11
C ARG A 37 -0.90 7.04 -17.35
N LYS A 38 -0.64 6.10 -18.27
CA LYS A 38 0.03 6.38 -19.55
C LYS A 38 -0.83 7.29 -20.43
N LEU A 39 -2.12 6.97 -20.55
CA LEU A 39 -3.06 7.78 -21.32
C LEU A 39 -3.17 9.20 -20.76
N ILE A 40 -3.50 9.33 -19.47
CA ILE A 40 -3.61 10.62 -18.77
C ILE A 40 -2.27 11.34 -18.79
N GLY A 41 -1.16 10.64 -18.56
CA GLY A 41 0.18 11.20 -18.58
C GLY A 41 0.52 11.88 -19.90
N ARG A 42 0.16 11.26 -21.03
CA ARG A 42 0.36 11.82 -22.37
C ARG A 42 -0.63 12.95 -22.67
N THR A 43 -1.93 12.71 -22.47
CA THR A 43 -2.99 13.67 -22.80
C THR A 43 -2.89 14.94 -21.95
N CYS A 44 -2.51 14.81 -20.68
CA CYS A 44 -2.49 15.90 -19.71
C CYS A 44 -1.08 16.42 -19.39
N ARG A 45 -0.03 15.88 -20.05
CA ARG A 45 1.39 16.20 -19.77
C ARG A 45 1.80 15.97 -18.31
N LEU A 46 1.25 14.92 -17.68
CA LEU A 46 1.50 14.57 -16.27
C LEU A 46 2.51 13.44 -16.08
N GLU A 47 3.16 12.96 -17.14
CA GLU A 47 4.09 11.83 -17.08
C GLU A 47 5.20 12.00 -16.03
N THR A 48 5.84 13.17 -15.99
CA THR A 48 6.85 13.48 -14.98
C THR A 48 6.28 13.42 -13.56
N HIS A 49 5.07 13.94 -13.34
CA HIS A 49 4.41 13.90 -12.03
C HIS A 49 4.14 12.46 -11.59
N PHE A 50 3.62 11.61 -12.49
CA PHE A 50 3.40 10.19 -12.20
C PHE A 50 4.72 9.46 -11.89
N ASN A 51 5.79 9.73 -12.63
CA ASN A 51 7.10 9.11 -12.44
C ASN A 51 7.77 9.55 -11.13
N VAL A 52 7.66 10.83 -10.77
CA VAL A 52 8.14 11.34 -9.47
C VAL A 52 7.33 10.72 -8.33
N PHE A 53 6.00 10.70 -8.43
CA PHE A 53 5.13 10.09 -7.43
C PHE A 53 5.43 8.59 -7.25
N LYS A 54 5.65 7.85 -8.34
CA LYS A 54 6.05 6.43 -8.29
C LYS A 54 7.36 6.22 -7.52
N ARG A 55 8.40 7.02 -7.82
CA ARG A 55 9.70 6.90 -7.16
C ARG A 55 9.63 7.20 -5.66
N ILE A 56 8.93 8.28 -5.28
CA ILE A 56 8.76 8.66 -3.87
C ILE A 56 7.96 7.59 -3.13
N SER A 57 6.91 7.06 -3.76
CA SER A 57 6.11 5.97 -3.20
C SER A 57 6.96 4.71 -2.96
N GLN A 58 7.78 4.29 -3.93
CA GLN A 58 8.68 3.14 -3.77
C GLN A 58 9.72 3.33 -2.67
N ARG A 59 10.27 4.55 -2.55
CA ARG A 59 11.21 4.89 -1.49
C ARG A 59 10.55 4.83 -0.11
N TYR A 60 9.37 5.43 0.02
CA TYR A 60 8.60 5.40 1.28
C TYR A 60 8.29 3.96 1.71
N GLU A 61 7.87 3.10 0.77
CA GLU A 61 7.59 1.70 1.07
C GLU A 61 8.84 0.92 1.52
N THR A 62 10.01 1.28 0.99
CA THR A 62 11.29 0.71 1.39
C THR A 62 11.64 1.12 2.83
N ASP A 63 11.58 2.42 3.13
CA ASP A 63 11.88 2.96 4.47
C ASP A 63 10.91 2.39 5.51
N PHE A 64 9.63 2.30 5.18
CA PHE A 64 8.60 1.72 6.03
C PHE A 64 8.86 0.24 6.31
N THR A 65 9.20 -0.55 5.29
CA THR A 65 9.54 -1.98 5.44
C THR A 65 10.77 -2.16 6.32
N GLN A 66 11.81 -1.35 6.12
CA GLN A 66 13.03 -1.39 6.94
C GLN A 66 12.76 -1.05 8.40
N CYS A 67 11.89 -0.06 8.66
CA CYS A 67 11.47 0.26 10.02
C CYS A 67 10.80 -0.96 10.68
N ILE A 68 9.82 -1.59 10.01
CA ILE A 68 9.12 -2.76 10.55
C ILE A 68 10.12 -3.88 10.84
N THR A 69 11.00 -4.21 9.88
CA THR A 69 12.00 -5.27 10.06
C THR A 69 12.91 -4.98 11.25
N ARG A 70 13.33 -3.73 11.45
CA ARG A 70 14.16 -3.32 12.58
C ARG A 70 13.40 -3.46 13.91
N GLU A 71 12.20 -2.90 13.99
CA GLU A 71 11.37 -2.91 15.22
C GLU A 71 11.01 -4.33 15.66
N VAL A 72 10.70 -5.22 14.72
CA VAL A 72 10.45 -6.63 15.00
C VAL A 72 11.71 -7.30 15.58
N ALA A 73 12.86 -7.08 14.94
CA ALA A 73 14.13 -7.69 15.36
C ALA A 73 14.58 -7.24 16.75
N THR A 74 14.31 -5.99 17.13
CA THR A 74 14.74 -5.40 18.40
C THR A 74 13.75 -5.58 19.53
N ASN A 75 12.44 -5.47 19.26
CA ASN A 75 11.46 -5.25 20.33
C ASN A 75 10.42 -6.38 20.46
N PHE A 76 10.22 -7.23 19.44
CA PHE A 76 9.10 -8.18 19.42
C PHE A 76 9.46 -9.52 18.78
N ARG A 77 10.20 -10.36 19.51
CA ARG A 77 10.41 -11.77 19.11
C ARG A 77 9.19 -12.64 19.43
N THR A 78 8.53 -12.39 20.54
CA THR A 78 7.32 -13.12 20.97
C THR A 78 6.36 -12.15 21.64
N VAL A 79 5.07 -12.24 21.29
CA VAL A 79 3.99 -11.48 21.93
C VAL A 79 2.96 -12.45 22.47
N ASN A 80 2.33 -12.08 23.59
CA ASN A 80 1.25 -12.86 24.19
C ASN A 80 0.14 -13.08 23.15
N LYS A 81 -0.22 -14.34 22.90
CA LYS A 81 -1.28 -14.70 21.95
C LYS A 81 -2.61 -13.99 22.22
N ASN A 82 -2.89 -13.65 23.49
CA ASN A 82 -4.10 -12.92 23.89
C ASN A 82 -4.11 -11.44 23.48
N SER A 83 -2.95 -10.86 23.17
CA SER A 83 -2.83 -9.48 22.66
C SER A 83 -2.88 -9.37 21.14
N ILE A 84 -2.90 -10.50 20.43
CA ILE A 84 -3.03 -10.53 18.98
C ILE A 84 -4.48 -10.87 18.62
N PRO A 85 -5.12 -10.13 17.69
CA PRO A 85 -6.45 -10.45 17.20
C PRO A 85 -6.57 -11.92 16.75
N ALA A 86 -7.68 -12.59 17.10
CA ALA A 86 -7.87 -14.02 16.85
C ALA A 86 -7.82 -14.40 15.36
N ASN A 87 -8.18 -13.46 14.47
CA ASN A 87 -8.10 -13.59 13.01
C ASN A 87 -6.67 -13.69 12.47
N CYS A 88 -5.65 -13.36 13.27
CA CYS A 88 -4.23 -13.43 12.88
C CYS A 88 -3.66 -14.85 12.87
N SER A 89 -4.34 -15.79 13.53
CA SER A 89 -3.90 -17.19 13.64
C SER A 89 -4.21 -18.03 12.38
N SER A 90 -5.07 -17.52 11.49
CA SER A 90 -5.63 -18.24 10.34
C SER A 90 -5.23 -17.68 8.99
N VAL A 91 -4.29 -16.73 8.93
CA VAL A 91 -3.95 -16.02 7.68
C VAL A 91 -2.92 -16.81 6.85
N ILE A 92 -3.29 -18.02 6.42
CA ILE A 92 -2.58 -18.76 5.36
C ILE A 92 -3.35 -18.57 4.04
N PRO A 93 -2.71 -18.24 2.92
CA PRO A 93 -3.38 -17.63 1.78
C PRO A 93 -4.09 -18.63 0.88
N LYS A 94 -5.32 -18.31 0.45
CA LYS A 94 -5.82 -18.81 -0.84
C LYS A 94 -5.28 -17.92 -1.96
N LYS A 95 -4.68 -18.56 -2.97
CA LYS A 95 -4.31 -17.91 -4.23
C LYS A 95 -5.61 -17.58 -4.96
N ASN A 96 -5.98 -16.31 -5.03
CA ASN A 96 -7.13 -15.90 -5.84
C ASN A 96 -6.72 -15.97 -7.31
N GLU A 97 -7.29 -16.92 -8.04
CA GLU A 97 -7.31 -16.92 -9.50
C GLU A 97 -8.43 -15.97 -9.93
N GLU A 98 -8.12 -14.70 -10.25
CA GLU A 98 -9.13 -13.75 -10.72
C GLU A 98 -8.66 -12.90 -11.90
N ILE A 99 -9.62 -12.64 -12.80
CA ILE A 99 -9.47 -12.12 -14.16
C ILE A 99 -9.59 -10.57 -14.21
N ASP A 100 -10.18 -9.93 -13.19
CA ASP A 100 -10.34 -8.47 -13.11
C ASP A 100 -9.38 -7.85 -12.08
N CYS A 101 -8.63 -6.83 -12.53
CA CYS A 101 -7.63 -6.12 -11.74
C CYS A 101 -8.23 -5.41 -10.52
N LEU A 102 -9.45 -4.85 -10.63
CA LEU A 102 -10.08 -4.11 -9.53
C LEU A 102 -10.59 -5.04 -8.42
N ILE A 103 -11.17 -6.18 -8.80
CA ILE A 103 -11.66 -7.18 -7.85
C ILE A 103 -10.47 -7.78 -7.07
N SER A 104 -9.43 -8.20 -7.80
CA SER A 104 -8.21 -8.73 -7.22
C SER A 104 -7.49 -7.69 -6.33
N LEU A 105 -7.55 -6.41 -6.71
CA LEU A 105 -6.99 -5.33 -5.91
C LEU A 105 -7.74 -5.17 -4.58
N ASN A 106 -9.08 -5.16 -4.61
CA ASN A 106 -9.91 -5.05 -3.40
C ASN A 106 -9.70 -6.24 -2.45
N ALA A 107 -9.58 -7.46 -2.99
CA ALA A 107 -9.26 -8.64 -2.18
C ALA A 107 -7.89 -8.49 -1.50
N SER A 108 -6.88 -8.00 -2.23
CA SER A 108 -5.55 -7.75 -1.68
C SER A 108 -5.53 -6.64 -0.63
N ILE A 109 -6.32 -5.58 -0.80
CA ILE A 109 -6.48 -4.51 0.21
C ILE A 109 -6.99 -5.10 1.51
N LYS A 110 -8.14 -5.79 1.47
CA LYS A 110 -8.75 -6.39 2.67
C LYS A 110 -7.79 -7.32 3.39
N ARG A 111 -7.07 -8.16 2.63
CA ARG A 111 -6.07 -9.07 3.19
C ARG A 111 -4.94 -8.32 3.89
N CYS A 112 -4.38 -7.28 3.27
CA CYS A 112 -3.30 -6.53 3.88
C CYS A 112 -3.76 -5.71 5.09
N GLU A 113 -5.03 -5.28 5.12
CA GLU A 113 -5.64 -4.64 6.30
C GLU A 113 -5.77 -5.62 7.46
N THR A 114 -6.23 -6.85 7.23
CA THR A 114 -6.24 -7.88 8.28
C THR A 114 -4.84 -8.15 8.81
N LEU A 115 -3.85 -8.31 7.92
CA LEU A 115 -2.45 -8.52 8.33
C LEU A 115 -1.83 -7.31 9.04
N ARG A 116 -2.33 -6.10 8.78
CA ARG A 116 -1.89 -4.88 9.46
C ARG A 116 -2.21 -4.95 10.95
N GLU A 117 -3.42 -5.36 11.30
CA GLU A 117 -3.86 -5.52 12.69
C GLU A 117 -3.04 -6.57 13.44
N CYS A 118 -2.44 -7.51 12.72
CA CYS A 118 -1.61 -8.58 13.26
C CYS A 118 -0.16 -8.19 13.53
N CYS A 119 0.28 -7.00 13.11
CA CYS A 119 1.66 -6.56 13.24
C CYS A 119 1.75 -5.30 14.11
N PRO A 120 2.00 -5.44 15.43
CA PRO A 120 1.90 -4.34 16.41
C PRO A 120 2.96 -3.25 16.23
N VAL A 121 4.02 -3.50 15.46
CA VAL A 121 5.07 -2.50 15.21
C VAL A 121 4.70 -1.48 14.13
N ILE A 122 3.61 -1.72 13.39
CA ILE A 122 3.21 -0.86 12.28
C ILE A 122 2.97 0.56 12.74
N ASP A 123 2.25 0.76 13.85
CA ASP A 123 1.90 2.09 14.32
C ASP A 123 3.14 2.90 14.71
N LYS A 124 4.20 2.25 15.21
CA LYS A 124 5.49 2.91 15.47
C LYS A 124 6.17 3.38 14.19
N CYS A 125 6.09 2.58 13.12
CA CYS A 125 6.68 2.91 11.83
C CYS A 125 5.80 3.83 10.97
N GLN A 126 4.52 3.97 11.28
CA GLN A 126 3.56 4.74 10.52
C GLN A 126 3.34 6.16 11.07
N SER A 127 3.69 6.40 12.35
CA SER A 127 3.38 7.62 13.11
C SER A 127 4.38 8.76 12.98
N THR A 128 5.46 8.62 12.23
CA THR A 128 6.40 9.72 12.00
C THR A 128 6.05 10.45 10.71
N ASP A 129 5.57 11.70 10.80
CA ASP A 129 5.51 12.63 9.67
C ASP A 129 6.95 12.93 9.21
N THR A 130 7.53 11.97 8.49
CA THR A 130 8.82 12.12 7.86
C THR A 130 8.69 13.09 6.69
N PRO A 131 9.75 13.85 6.36
CA PRO A 131 9.77 14.68 5.16
C PRO A 131 9.36 13.90 3.90
N LEU A 132 9.67 12.61 3.85
CA LEU A 132 9.30 11.72 2.75
C LEU A 132 7.79 11.44 2.69
N LEU A 133 7.13 11.22 3.83
CA LEU A 133 5.68 11.03 3.89
C LEU A 133 4.93 12.32 3.47
N LEU A 134 5.40 13.48 3.93
CA LEU A 134 4.85 14.77 3.52
C LEU A 134 5.01 14.97 2.01
N MET A 135 6.19 14.74 1.48
CA MET A 135 6.46 14.82 0.04
C MET A 135 5.60 13.83 -0.76
N LEU A 136 5.35 12.63 -0.23
CA LEU A 136 4.46 11.65 -0.86
C LEU A 136 3.01 12.16 -0.90
N LYS A 137 2.51 12.74 0.19
CA LYS A 137 1.16 13.35 0.28
C LYS A 137 1.04 14.50 -0.72
N GLU A 138 2.03 15.38 -0.79
CA GLU A 138 2.07 16.50 -1.74
C GLU A 138 2.06 16.01 -3.20
N LYS A 139 2.93 15.07 -3.57
CA LYS A 139 2.97 14.56 -4.94
C LYS A 139 1.72 13.78 -5.34
N ARG A 140 1.07 13.12 -4.39
CA ARG A 140 -0.26 12.54 -4.61
C ARG A 140 -1.28 13.63 -4.94
N ALA A 141 -1.30 14.72 -4.16
CA ALA A 141 -2.20 15.84 -4.39
C ALA A 141 -1.95 16.52 -5.74
N ASP A 142 -0.69 16.74 -6.13
CA ASP A 142 -0.30 17.31 -7.44
C ASP A 142 -0.87 16.47 -8.59
N VAL A 143 -0.69 15.14 -8.54
CA VAL A 143 -1.20 14.21 -9.56
C VAL A 143 -2.72 14.24 -9.65
N ILE A 144 -3.42 14.25 -8.50
CA ILE A 144 -4.88 14.30 -8.46
C ILE A 144 -5.38 15.62 -9.05
N LYS A 145 -4.84 16.75 -8.59
CA LYS A 145 -5.20 18.09 -9.05
C LYS A 145 -4.99 18.22 -10.56
N GLY A 146 -3.82 17.83 -11.06
CA GLY A 146 -3.52 17.88 -12.49
C GLY A 146 -4.48 17.01 -13.32
N THR A 147 -4.81 15.81 -12.84
CA THR A 147 -5.74 14.90 -13.53
C THR A 147 -7.15 15.49 -13.59
N LEU A 148 -7.64 16.06 -12.48
CA LEU A 148 -8.95 16.69 -12.42
C LEU A 148 -9.04 17.92 -13.31
N GLN A 149 -8.00 18.76 -13.31
CA GLN A 149 -7.94 19.94 -14.17
C GLN A 149 -7.94 19.56 -15.66
N CYS A 150 -7.16 18.56 -16.05
CA CYS A 150 -7.17 18.06 -17.42
C CYS A 150 -8.55 17.54 -17.85
N ARG A 151 -9.22 16.77 -16.98
CA ARG A 151 -10.59 16.30 -17.24
C ARG A 151 -11.57 17.45 -17.42
N SER A 152 -11.46 18.50 -16.61
CA SER A 152 -12.28 19.70 -16.72
C SER A 152 -12.05 20.41 -18.06
N ASN A 153 -10.79 20.60 -18.46
CA ASN A 153 -10.42 21.24 -19.73
C ASN A 153 -10.95 20.43 -20.94
N MET A 154 -10.80 19.10 -20.93
CA MET A 154 -11.31 18.24 -22.00
C MET A 154 -12.85 18.33 -22.11
N SER A 155 -13.56 18.36 -20.98
CA SER A 155 -15.01 18.52 -20.96
C SER A 155 -15.45 19.86 -21.53
N ALA A 156 -14.73 20.95 -21.23
CA ALA A 156 -15.00 22.27 -21.78
C ALA A 156 -14.82 22.31 -23.31
N VAL A 157 -13.75 21.70 -23.83
CA VAL A 157 -13.50 21.62 -25.29
C VAL A 157 -14.59 20.81 -25.99
N LEU A 158 -14.97 19.65 -25.45
CA LEU A 158 -16.03 18.83 -26.02
C LEU A 158 -17.38 19.56 -26.05
N LYS A 159 -17.71 20.30 -24.99
CA LYS A 159 -18.93 21.11 -24.97
C LYS A 159 -18.89 22.23 -26.01
N ALA A 160 -17.76 22.93 -26.14
CA ALA A 160 -17.60 23.98 -27.14
C ALA A 160 -17.74 23.47 -28.58
N GLN A 161 -17.31 22.23 -28.85
CA GLN A 161 -17.44 21.59 -30.17
C GLN A 161 -18.87 21.11 -30.50
N VAL A 162 -19.70 20.86 -29.49
CA VAL A 162 -21.11 20.44 -29.69
C VAL A 162 -22.04 21.66 -29.87
N THR A 163 -21.63 22.82 -29.40
CA THR A 163 -22.38 24.08 -29.51
C THR A 163 -21.97 24.96 -30.69
N ALA A 164 -20.95 24.55 -31.46
CA ALA A 164 -20.48 25.20 -32.67
C ALA A 164 -20.98 24.43 -33.91
#